data_AF-A0A1I3J693-F1
#
_entry.id   AF-A0A1I3J693-F1
#
_cell.length_a   1.000
_cell.length_b   1.000
_cell.length_c   1.000
_cell.angle_alpha   90.00
_cell.angle_beta   90.00
_cell.angle_gamma   90.00
#
_symmetry.space_group_name_H-M   'P 1'
#
loop_
_entity.id
_entity.type
_entity.pdbx_description
1 polymer ?
#
loop_
_entity_poly.entity_id
_entity_poly.type
_entity_poly.pdbx_seq_one_letter_code
_entity_poly.pdbx_strand_id
1 'polypeptide(L)'
;MSLTKRIWIEHDPAYAEVRERHLAAARAHAEQFTFRIPTRRANRMPGRRWDPFWPAAIQRALDDNGFDSVSINDGVYLRSQAERDTIVRDATKIADEHIGRLRRSASATPRR
;
A
#
# COMPACT_ATOMS: atom_id res chain seq x y z
N MET A 1 31.11 12.85 7.60
CA MET A 1 30.54 12.67 6.25
C MET A 1 29.98 11.25 6.17
N SER A 2 28.69 11.05 5.88
CA SER A 2 28.05 9.73 5.99
C SER A 2 28.29 8.84 4.76
N LEU A 3 28.44 7.54 5.00
CA LEU A 3 28.67 6.54 3.95
C LEU A 3 27.55 6.54 2.90
N THR A 4 26.30 6.65 3.33
CA THR A 4 25.12 6.73 2.46
C THR A 4 25.21 7.88 1.46
N LYS A 5 25.74 9.05 1.87
CA LYS A 5 25.89 10.22 1.00
C LYS A 5 26.97 10.00 -0.05
N ARG A 6 28.11 9.42 0.33
CA ARG A 6 29.21 9.06 -0.59
C ARG A 6 28.74 8.04 -1.64
N ILE A 7 27.96 7.06 -1.21
CA ILE A 7 27.41 6.02 -2.10
C ILE A 7 26.39 6.63 -3.06
N TRP A 8 25.37 7.34 -2.56
CA TRP A 8 24.17 7.66 -3.34
C TRP A 8 24.10 9.05 -3.96
N ILE A 9 24.83 10.05 -3.42
CA ILE A 9 24.73 11.46 -3.86
C ILE A 9 26.00 11.90 -4.59
N GLU A 10 27.17 11.57 -4.05
CA GLU A 10 28.46 12.01 -4.61
C GLU A 10 29.02 11.06 -5.67
N HIS A 11 28.35 9.92 -5.89
CA HIS A 11 28.73 8.90 -6.87
C HIS A 11 30.20 8.47 -6.77
N ASP A 12 30.74 8.42 -5.54
CA ASP A 12 32.15 8.10 -5.30
C ASP A 12 32.51 6.76 -6.00
N PRO A 13 33.55 6.71 -6.86
CA PRO A 13 33.92 5.52 -7.63
C PRO A 13 34.22 4.30 -6.77
N ALA A 14 34.69 4.49 -5.53
CA ALA A 14 35.00 3.40 -4.60
C ALA A 14 33.78 2.55 -4.23
N TYR A 15 32.56 3.06 -4.46
CA TYR A 15 31.31 2.37 -4.15
C TYR A 15 30.48 2.05 -5.40
N ALA A 16 31.09 2.06 -6.59
CA ALA A 16 30.39 1.76 -7.84
C ALA A 16 29.75 0.35 -7.84
N GLU A 17 30.49 -0.67 -7.41
CA GLU A 17 29.98 -2.05 -7.33
C GLU A 17 28.84 -2.21 -6.32
N VAL A 18 28.92 -1.49 -5.20
CA VAL A 18 27.87 -1.51 -4.16
C VAL A 18 26.59 -0.88 -4.71
N ARG A 19 26.71 0.27 -5.40
CA ARG A 19 25.57 0.89 -6.10
C ARG A 19 24.96 -0.04 -7.15
N GLU A 20 25.78 -0.63 -8.02
CA GLU A 20 25.35 -1.57 -9.06
C GLU A 20 24.55 -2.73 -8.48
N ARG A 21 25.06 -3.37 -7.42
CA ARG A 21 24.34 -4.47 -6.73
C ARG A 21 23.00 -4.03 -6.16
N HIS A 22 22.95 -2.87 -5.50
CA HIS A 22 21.69 -2.35 -4.96
C HIS A 22 20.70 -1.98 -6.07
N LEU A 23 21.17 -1.38 -7.17
CA LEU A 23 20.32 -1.04 -8.32
C LEU A 23 19.81 -2.30 -9.02
N ALA A 24 20.64 -3.33 -9.19
CA ALA A 24 20.23 -4.60 -9.78
C ALA A 24 19.16 -5.31 -8.92
N ALA A 25 19.35 -5.35 -7.59
CA ALA A 25 18.34 -5.88 -6.68
C ALA A 25 17.03 -5.08 -6.72
N ALA A 26 17.12 -3.74 -6.72
CA ALA A 26 15.95 -2.87 -6.81
C ALA A 26 15.20 -3.06 -8.13
N ARG A 27 15.90 -3.20 -9.27
CA ARG A 27 15.29 -3.49 -10.58
C ARG A 27 14.62 -4.85 -10.59
N ALA A 28 15.29 -5.90 -10.11
CA ALA A 28 14.72 -7.24 -10.03
C ALA A 28 13.42 -7.27 -9.21
N HIS A 29 13.34 -6.52 -8.11
CA HIS A 29 12.11 -6.39 -7.34
C HIS A 29 11.05 -5.53 -8.05
N ALA A 30 11.43 -4.42 -8.67
CA ALA A 30 10.51 -3.53 -9.37
C ALA A 30 9.84 -4.22 -10.58
N GLU A 31 10.57 -5.09 -11.27
CA GLU A 31 10.04 -5.88 -12.39
C GLU A 31 9.01 -6.92 -11.93
N GLN A 32 9.14 -7.45 -10.71
CA GLN A 32 8.23 -8.46 -10.19
C GLN A 32 6.92 -7.87 -9.67
N PHE A 33 6.92 -6.64 -9.14
CA PHE A 33 5.76 -6.03 -8.48
C PHE A 33 5.20 -4.88 -9.31
N THR A 34 4.44 -5.23 -10.35
CA THR A 34 3.96 -4.26 -11.35
C THR A 34 2.57 -3.67 -11.02
N PHE A 35 1.70 -4.44 -10.37
CA PHE A 35 0.28 -4.08 -10.27
C PHE A 35 -0.02 -3.30 -8.99
N ARG A 36 -0.34 -2.01 -9.15
CA ARG A 36 -0.56 -1.08 -8.04
C ARG A 36 -2.01 -1.06 -7.53
N ILE A 37 -2.15 -1.04 -6.21
CA ILE A 37 -3.35 -0.66 -5.45
C ILE A 37 -3.04 0.65 -4.70
N PRO A 38 -3.77 1.74 -4.95
CA PRO A 38 -3.59 2.97 -4.19
C PRO A 38 -4.07 2.79 -2.75
N THR A 39 -3.24 3.13 -1.76
CA THR A 39 -3.62 3.12 -0.34
C THR A 39 -4.41 4.37 0.05
N ARG A 40 -4.45 5.39 -0.81
CA ARG A 40 -5.31 6.57 -0.66
C ARG A 40 -6.53 6.45 -1.56
N ARG A 41 -7.70 6.35 -0.93
CA ARG A 41 -9.00 6.31 -1.61
C ARG A 41 -9.90 7.42 -1.07
N ALA A 42 -10.70 8.03 -1.95
CA ALA A 42 -11.69 9.02 -1.54
C ALA A 42 -12.61 8.43 -0.47
N ASN A 43 -12.83 9.18 0.61
CA ASN A 43 -13.69 8.75 1.68
C ASN A 43 -15.16 8.81 1.24
N ARG A 44 -15.91 7.74 1.51
CA ARG A 44 -17.36 7.66 1.24
C ARG A 44 -18.22 8.23 2.36
N MET A 45 -17.63 8.56 3.50
CA MET A 45 -18.29 9.16 4.66
C MET A 45 -18.00 10.68 4.74
N PRO A 46 -18.93 11.50 5.27
CA PRO A 46 -18.66 12.91 5.50
C PRO A 46 -17.47 13.11 6.45
N GLY A 47 -16.69 14.17 6.24
CA GLY A 47 -15.52 14.50 7.07
C GLY A 47 -14.21 14.46 6.28
N ARG A 48 -13.28 13.56 6.67
CA ARG A 48 -11.93 13.48 6.07
C ARG A 48 -12.01 13.20 4.57
N ARG A 49 -11.17 13.88 3.77
CA ARG A 49 -11.07 13.66 2.31
C ARG A 49 -10.69 12.23 1.94
N TRP A 50 -9.75 11.64 2.69
CA TRP A 50 -9.22 10.29 2.46
C TRP A 50 -9.77 9.30 3.46
N ASP A 51 -10.08 8.09 2.99
CA ASP A 51 -10.56 6.98 3.82
C ASP A 51 -9.42 6.47 4.73
N PRO A 52 -9.52 6.65 6.06
CA PRO A 52 -8.48 6.19 6.97
C PRO A 52 -8.49 4.67 7.18
N PHE A 53 -9.60 3.98 6.86
CA PHE A 53 -9.74 2.55 7.06
C PHE A 53 -9.31 1.74 5.84
N TRP A 54 -9.27 2.37 4.66
CA TRP A 54 -8.89 1.71 3.42
C TRP A 54 -7.51 1.01 3.45
N PRO A 55 -6.43 1.61 3.98
CA PRO A 55 -5.14 0.90 4.12
C PRO A 55 -5.24 -0.36 4.98
N ALA A 56 -6.00 -0.30 6.09
CA ALA A 56 -6.19 -1.44 6.98
C ALA A 56 -7.01 -2.55 6.30
N ALA A 57 -8.01 -2.19 5.48
CA ALA A 57 -8.77 -3.14 4.68
C ALA A 57 -7.90 -3.85 3.63
N ILE A 58 -6.99 -3.11 2.97
CA ILE A 58 -6.02 -3.71 2.05
C ILE A 58 -5.10 -4.69 2.79
N GLN A 59 -4.52 -4.26 3.92
CA GLN A 59 -3.60 -5.12 4.68
C GLN A 59 -4.29 -6.41 5.13
N ARG A 60 -5.51 -6.31 5.65
CA ARG A 60 -6.29 -7.49 6.04
C ARG A 60 -6.56 -8.42 4.86
N ALA A 61 -6.93 -7.88 3.69
CA ALA A 61 -7.15 -8.69 2.50
C ALA A 61 -5.86 -9.40 2.03
N LEU A 62 -4.69 -8.75 2.18
CA LEU A 62 -3.40 -9.37 1.90
C LEU A 62 -3.10 -10.52 2.86
N ASP A 63 -3.30 -10.29 4.15
CA ASP A 63 -3.07 -11.30 5.19
C ASP A 63 -4.01 -12.50 4.98
N ASP A 64 -5.28 -12.28 4.64
CA ASP A 64 -6.28 -13.33 4.39
C ASP A 64 -5.94 -14.18 3.14
N ASN A 65 -5.31 -13.59 2.12
CA ASN A 65 -4.96 -14.28 0.87
C ASN A 65 -3.52 -14.82 0.85
N GLY A 66 -2.65 -14.37 1.76
CA GLY A 66 -1.24 -14.77 1.82
C GLY A 66 -0.39 -14.31 0.63
N PHE A 67 -0.75 -13.20 -0.03
CA PHE A 67 0.01 -12.68 -1.17
C PHE A 67 1.19 -11.82 -0.73
N ASP A 68 2.34 -12.05 -1.38
CA ASP A 68 3.49 -11.17 -1.27
C ASP A 68 3.15 -9.79 -1.85
N SER A 69 3.60 -8.73 -1.19
CA SER A 69 3.42 -7.37 -1.69
C SER A 69 4.55 -6.45 -1.28
N VAL A 70 4.70 -5.35 -2.01
CA VAL A 70 5.64 -4.27 -1.67
C VAL A 70 4.86 -2.97 -1.49
N SER A 71 5.11 -2.30 -0.37
CA SER A 71 4.55 -0.97 -0.11
C SER A 71 5.54 0.11 -0.55
N ILE A 72 5.14 0.95 -1.50
CA ILE A 72 5.93 2.10 -1.98
C ILE A 72 5.04 3.33 -1.96
N ASN A 73 5.43 4.37 -1.22
CA ASN A 73 4.67 5.60 -1.06
C ASN A 73 3.21 5.33 -0.65
N ASP A 74 2.26 5.79 -1.47
CA ASP A 74 0.81 5.62 -1.31
C ASP A 74 0.27 4.47 -2.18
N GLY A 75 1.06 3.42 -2.38
CA GLY A 75 0.69 2.25 -3.16
C GLY A 75 1.19 0.94 -2.56
N VAL A 76 0.37 -0.09 -2.70
CA VAL A 76 0.78 -1.49 -2.54
C VAL A 76 0.90 -2.10 -3.93
N TYR A 77 1.98 -2.81 -4.19
CA TYR A 77 2.27 -3.43 -5.47
C TYR A 77 2.25 -4.95 -5.35
N LEU A 78 1.66 -5.60 -6.34
CA LEU A 78 1.43 -7.04 -6.43
C LEU A 78 2.04 -7.60 -7.72
N ARG A 79 2.22 -8.93 -7.76
CA ARG A 79 2.91 -9.59 -8.87
C ARG A 79 2.00 -9.80 -10.08
N SER A 80 0.71 -9.99 -9.84
CA SER A 80 -0.26 -10.21 -10.91
C SER A 80 -1.48 -9.31 -10.82
N GLN A 81 -2.13 -9.12 -11.97
CA GLN A 81 -3.42 -8.43 -12.04
C GLN A 81 -4.49 -9.18 -11.25
N ALA A 82 -4.47 -10.53 -11.29
CA ALA A 82 -5.43 -11.37 -10.60
C ALA A 82 -5.34 -11.24 -9.08
N GLU A 83 -4.12 -11.19 -8.52
CA GLU A 83 -3.89 -10.87 -7.10
C GLU A 83 -4.47 -9.49 -6.78
N ARG A 84 -4.14 -8.49 -7.60
CA ARG A 84 -4.60 -7.11 -7.41
C ARG A 84 -6.11 -7.01 -7.40
N ASP A 85 -6.79 -7.64 -8.34
CA ASP A 85 -8.25 -7.61 -8.45
C ASP A 85 -8.91 -8.35 -7.28
N THR A 86 -8.32 -9.48 -6.84
CA THR A 86 -8.75 -10.22 -5.65
C THR A 86 -8.66 -9.36 -4.39
N ILE A 87 -7.50 -8.74 -4.14
CA ILE A 87 -7.29 -7.86 -2.99
C ILE A 87 -8.22 -6.65 -3.01
N VAL A 88 -8.39 -6.00 -4.17
CA VAL A 88 -9.30 -4.84 -4.30
C VAL A 88 -10.74 -5.24 -3.99
N ARG A 89 -11.22 -6.38 -4.51
CA ARG A 89 -12.57 -6.88 -4.23
C ARG A 89 -12.76 -7.13 -2.74
N ASP A 90 -11.84 -7.85 -2.10
CA ASP A 90 -11.97 -8.28 -0.71
C ASP A 90 -11.81 -7.09 0.25
N ALA A 91 -10.84 -6.20 0.00
CA ALA A 91 -10.68 -4.96 0.76
C ALA A 91 -11.91 -4.05 0.63
N THR A 92 -12.55 -4.01 -0.55
CA THR A 92 -13.78 -3.23 -0.76
C THR A 92 -14.92 -3.78 0.10
N LYS A 93 -15.09 -5.11 0.13
CA LYS A 93 -16.07 -5.77 1.00
C LYS A 93 -15.83 -5.43 2.48
N ILE A 94 -14.59 -5.55 2.94
CA ILE A 94 -14.21 -5.23 4.34
C ILE A 94 -14.51 -3.76 4.67
N ALA A 95 -14.18 -2.84 3.76
CA ALA A 95 -14.43 -1.42 3.94
C ALA A 95 -15.92 -1.08 3.96
N ASP A 96 -16.71 -1.69 3.08
CA ASP A 96 -18.16 -1.45 2.99
C ASP A 96 -18.89 -2.03 4.21
N GLU A 97 -18.46 -3.18 4.74
CA GLU A 97 -18.95 -3.73 6.01
C GLU A 97 -18.64 -2.79 7.19
N HIS A 98 -17.45 -2.18 7.22
CA HIS A 98 -17.08 -1.19 8.23
C HIS A 98 -17.96 0.07 8.15
N ILE A 99 -18.13 0.63 6.96
CA ILE A 99 -19.02 1.78 6.73
C ILE A 99 -20.46 1.46 7.13
N GLY A 100 -20.96 0.27 6.77
CA GLY A 100 -22.29 -0.19 7.16
C GLY A 100 -22.46 -0.26 8.68
N ARG A 101 -21.46 -0.74 9.41
CA ARG A 101 -21.46 -0.74 10.89
C ARG A 101 -21.53 0.67 11.45
N LEU A 102 -20.71 1.60 10.94
CA LEU A 102 -20.70 3.00 11.39
C LEU A 102 -22.05 3.70 11.18
N ARG A 103 -22.68 3.45 10.02
CA ARG A 103 -24.02 4.02 9.74
C ARG A 103 -25.07 3.52 10.71
N ARG A 104 -25.09 2.21 11.01
CA ARG A 104 -26.01 1.61 11.99
C ARG A 104 -25.80 2.15 13.39
N SER A 105 -24.55 2.32 13.84
CA SER A 105 -24.27 2.90 15.14
C SER A 105 -24.66 4.37 15.23
N ALA A 106 -24.49 5.14 14.14
CA ALA A 106 -24.86 6.56 14.12
C ALA A 106 -26.38 6.77 14.16
N SER A 107 -27.18 5.87 13.57
CA SER A 107 -28.64 5.92 13.64
C SER A 107 -29.22 5.49 14.99
N ALA A 108 -28.45 4.77 15.82
CA ALA A 108 -28.90 4.24 17.10
C ALA A 108 -28.71 5.21 18.27
N THR A 109 -27.96 6.30 18.10
CA THR A 109 -27.75 7.31 19.14
C THR A 109 -28.89 8.33 19.11
N PRO A 110 -29.77 8.38 20.13
CA PRO A 110 -30.79 9.42 20.20
C PRO A 110 -30.08 10.77 20.36
N ARG A 111 -30.40 11.74 19.48
CA ARG A 111 -30.00 13.13 19.68
C ARG A 111 -30.73 13.64 20.91
N ARG A 112 -30.02 13.75 22.04
CA ARG A 112 -30.47 14.48 23.22
C ARG A 112 -30.37 15.97 22.98
#